data_AF-A0AAX6DIU7-F1
#
_entry.id   AF-A0AAX6DIU7-F1
#
_cell.length_a   1.000
_cell.length_b   1.000
_cell.length_c   1.000
_cell.angle_alpha   90.00
_cell.angle_beta   90.00
_cell.angle_gamma   90.00
#
_symmetry.space_group_name_H-M   'P 1'
#
loop_
_entity.id
_entity.type
_entity.pdbx_description
1 polymer ?
#
loop_
_entity_poly.entity_id
_entity_poly.type
_entity_poly.pdbx_seq_one_letter_code
_entity_poly.pdbx_strand_id
1 'polypeptide(L)'
;MGAPLLSCILFACSFLAFLRSYDATPPSAGATGPDAEPPAYVAPQVGLKEADRILALVDQPKGNSSFSQYAGYVTVDPKHGRTLFYYFVESPTEPTKKPLVLWLTGGPGCSSLGFGAMSQVGPFRVNSHRKLYENPYALNKVANVIFLESPAGVGFSYSNTTSDYELNGDKRTAQDSHTFLVNWLERYPEYKNRDFYIAGSSYSGHYIPQLAKLILLENNKTDKPINLKGIAIGNPYLDTYLNIKDRYEFLWSHAMYSDETHAMFLKTCNMTSIDSTECLSVMSQADREIGNIDLLNIYAPFCHSNGSTNSNVKPLEYNPCSDYYVLDYLNNPSVQKTLHAVPRNWTSCSDGNWTDIEPSMLHTMKQLIASGLRVWLYRQW
;
A
#
# COMPACT_ATOMS: atom_id res chain seq x y z
N MET A 1 -2.89 -12.20 26.67
CA MET A 1 -2.38 -12.83 25.44
C MET A 1 -3.61 -13.16 24.61
N GLY A 2 -4.01 -12.37 23.60
CA GLY A 2 -5.28 -12.66 22.91
C GLY A 2 -5.66 -11.77 21.73
N ALA A 3 -5.67 -10.44 21.89
CA ALA A 3 -6.24 -9.54 20.88
C ALA A 3 -5.43 -9.41 19.56
N PRO A 4 -4.11 -9.17 19.56
CA PRO A 4 -3.36 -8.95 18.31
C PRO A 4 -3.22 -10.22 17.47
N LEU A 5 -3.05 -11.39 18.12
CA LEU A 5 -3.01 -12.68 17.43
C LEU A 5 -4.36 -12.98 16.75
N LEU A 6 -5.47 -12.66 17.42
CA LEU A 6 -6.81 -12.82 16.87
C LEU A 6 -7.05 -11.86 15.69
N SER A 7 -6.58 -10.61 15.76
CA SER A 7 -6.66 -9.63 14.66
C SER A 7 -5.95 -10.13 13.38
N CYS A 8 -4.72 -10.65 13.50
CA CYS A 8 -3.99 -11.23 12.36
C CYS A 8 -4.68 -12.48 11.77
N ILE A 9 -5.22 -13.36 12.63
CA ILE A 9 -5.96 -14.55 12.19
C ILE A 9 -7.25 -14.14 11.47
N LEU A 10 -8.01 -13.20 12.04
CA LEU A 10 -9.24 -12.69 11.44
C LEU A 10 -8.98 -12.03 10.09
N PHE A 11 -7.92 -11.24 9.96
CA PHE A 11 -7.52 -10.69 8.67
C PHE A 11 -7.19 -11.79 7.65
N ALA A 12 -6.32 -12.74 8.00
CA ALA A 12 -5.92 -13.81 7.09
C ALA A 12 -7.11 -14.69 6.66
N CYS A 13 -8.00 -15.04 7.59
CA CYS A 13 -9.22 -15.81 7.30
C CYS A 13 -10.21 -15.01 6.44
N SER A 14 -10.43 -13.73 6.75
CA SER A 14 -11.36 -12.87 6.00
C SER A 14 -10.83 -12.56 4.61
N PHE A 15 -9.52 -12.34 4.46
CA PHE A 15 -8.88 -12.15 3.16
C PHE A 15 -8.95 -13.43 2.32
N LEU A 16 -8.72 -14.60 2.92
CA LEU A 16 -8.92 -15.87 2.21
C LEU A 16 -10.37 -16.07 1.76
N ALA A 17 -11.35 -15.68 2.59
CA ALA A 17 -12.76 -15.73 2.21
C ALA A 17 -13.08 -14.75 1.06
N PHE A 18 -12.51 -13.54 1.11
CA PHE A 18 -12.62 -12.55 0.03
C PHE A 18 -12.09 -13.12 -1.29
N LEU A 19 -10.90 -13.72 -1.29
CA LEU A 19 -10.29 -14.35 -2.48
C LEU A 19 -11.09 -15.55 -3.02
N ARG A 20 -11.82 -16.27 -2.16
CA ARG A 20 -12.53 -17.52 -2.52
C ARG A 20 -14.02 -17.34 -2.83
N SER A 21 -14.57 -16.15 -2.65
CA SER A 21 -15.99 -15.91 -2.92
C SER A 21 -16.33 -16.17 -4.40
N TYR A 22 -17.45 -16.87 -4.65
CA TYR A 22 -17.87 -17.38 -5.96
C TYR A 22 -18.04 -16.26 -7.01
N ASP A 23 -17.71 -16.58 -8.26
CA ASP A 23 -17.67 -15.64 -9.39
C ASP A 23 -19.03 -14.95 -9.65
N ALA A 24 -19.01 -13.62 -9.57
CA ALA A 24 -19.94 -12.76 -10.28
C ALA A 24 -19.44 -12.59 -11.74
N THR A 25 -20.33 -12.11 -12.62
CA THR A 25 -19.95 -11.67 -13.97
C THR A 25 -18.71 -10.77 -13.93
N PRO A 26 -17.73 -10.94 -14.85
CA PRO A 26 -16.53 -10.10 -14.87
C PRO A 26 -16.92 -8.63 -14.84
N PRO A 27 -16.27 -7.81 -13.99
CA PRO A 27 -16.62 -6.41 -13.91
C PRO A 27 -16.33 -5.70 -15.23
N SER A 28 -17.28 -4.89 -15.68
CA SER A 28 -17.16 -4.10 -16.92
C SER A 28 -17.35 -2.63 -16.62
N ALA A 29 -16.52 -1.75 -17.18
CA ALA A 29 -16.76 -0.32 -17.04
C ALA A 29 -18.13 0.05 -17.64
N GLY A 30 -19.01 0.68 -16.84
CA GLY A 30 -20.18 1.37 -17.37
C GLY A 30 -19.71 2.52 -18.25
N ALA A 31 -20.22 2.61 -19.48
CA ALA A 31 -19.79 3.64 -20.42
C ALA A 31 -20.02 5.05 -19.83
N THR A 32 -18.96 5.86 -19.69
CA THR A 32 -18.89 7.32 -19.96
C THR A 32 -17.59 7.96 -19.47
N GLY A 33 -16.98 8.79 -20.32
CA GLY A 33 -15.87 9.71 -20.01
C GLY A 33 -14.93 9.94 -21.21
N PRO A 34 -14.68 11.18 -21.68
CA PRO A 34 -14.01 11.47 -22.97
C PRO A 34 -12.47 11.50 -22.91
N ASP A 35 -11.85 11.20 -21.78
CA ASP A 35 -10.40 11.33 -21.67
C ASP A 35 -9.73 10.04 -22.18
N ALA A 36 -9.37 10.06 -23.46
CA ALA A 36 -8.48 9.06 -24.04
C ALA A 36 -7.12 9.16 -23.34
N GLU A 37 -6.95 8.41 -22.26
CA GLU A 37 -5.65 8.23 -21.61
C GLU A 37 -4.67 7.61 -22.63
N PRO A 38 -3.41 8.08 -22.68
CA PRO A 38 -2.43 7.55 -23.61
C PRO A 38 -2.21 6.06 -23.35
N PRO A 39 -2.00 5.24 -24.40
CA PRO A 39 -1.77 3.82 -24.24
C PRO A 39 -0.53 3.57 -23.38
N ALA A 40 -0.59 2.56 -22.51
CA ALA A 40 0.54 2.16 -21.68
C ALA A 40 1.77 1.86 -22.56
N TYR A 41 2.92 2.39 -22.18
CA TYR A 41 4.19 2.01 -22.78
C TYR A 41 4.46 0.51 -22.54
N VAL A 42 4.91 -0.23 -23.54
CA VAL A 42 5.30 -1.65 -23.41
C VAL A 42 6.71 -1.85 -23.95
N ALA A 43 7.62 -2.26 -23.08
CA ALA A 43 9.01 -2.58 -23.44
C ALA A 43 9.21 -4.10 -23.65
N PRO A 44 10.25 -4.53 -24.37
CA PRO A 44 10.68 -5.93 -24.38
C PRO A 44 11.07 -6.40 -22.97
N GLN A 45 10.48 -7.50 -22.50
CA GLN A 45 10.70 -8.04 -21.14
C GLN A 45 11.42 -9.40 -21.09
N VAL A 46 11.79 -9.94 -22.25
CA VAL A 46 12.34 -11.30 -22.37
C VAL A 46 13.63 -11.45 -21.54
N GLY A 47 13.69 -12.46 -20.68
CA GLY A 47 14.86 -12.78 -19.85
C GLY A 47 14.99 -11.96 -18.56
N LEU A 48 14.23 -10.88 -18.39
CA LEU A 48 14.37 -9.99 -17.22
C LEU A 48 13.86 -10.62 -15.92
N LYS A 49 12.92 -11.58 -15.99
CA LYS A 49 12.43 -12.32 -14.82
C LYS A 49 13.56 -13.01 -14.04
N GLU A 50 14.45 -13.72 -14.72
CA GLU A 50 15.53 -14.45 -14.03
C GLU A 50 16.61 -13.50 -13.49
N ALA A 51 16.80 -12.34 -14.13
CA ALA A 51 17.68 -11.29 -13.63
C ALA A 51 17.17 -10.69 -12.29
N ASP A 52 15.85 -10.61 -12.14
CA ASP A 52 15.21 -10.08 -10.92
C ASP A 52 15.19 -11.11 -9.77
N ARG A 53 15.61 -12.36 -9.99
CA ARG A 53 15.47 -13.43 -9.00
C ARG A 53 16.35 -13.20 -7.77
N ILE A 54 15.75 -13.36 -6.59
CA ILE A 54 16.46 -13.33 -5.31
C ILE A 54 16.66 -14.77 -4.82
N LEU A 55 17.92 -15.16 -4.59
CA LEU A 55 18.24 -16.49 -4.06
C LEU A 55 17.90 -16.60 -2.57
N ALA A 56 18.32 -15.61 -1.79
CA ALA A 56 17.99 -15.46 -0.38
C ALA A 56 18.23 -14.01 0.03
N LEU A 57 17.35 -13.44 0.86
CA LEU A 57 17.60 -12.16 1.51
C LEU A 57 18.68 -12.28 2.59
N VAL A 58 19.34 -11.17 2.90
CA VAL A 58 20.28 -11.09 4.03
C VAL A 58 19.53 -11.42 5.32
N ASP A 59 20.13 -12.27 6.17
CA ASP A 59 19.51 -12.77 7.40
C ASP A 59 18.15 -13.47 7.22
N GLN A 60 17.81 -13.94 6.00
CA GLN A 60 16.62 -14.75 5.79
C GLN A 60 16.68 -16.03 6.66
N PRO A 61 15.65 -16.31 7.48
CA PRO A 61 15.60 -17.52 8.28
C PRO A 61 15.74 -18.78 7.43
N LYS A 62 16.60 -19.73 7.86
CA LYS A 62 16.85 -21.01 7.17
C LYS A 62 15.71 -22.04 7.30
N GLY A 63 14.47 -21.59 7.46
CA GLY A 63 13.26 -22.39 7.73
C GLY A 63 12.49 -22.86 6.49
N ASN A 64 11.24 -23.31 6.69
CA ASN A 64 10.30 -23.84 5.67
C ASN A 64 9.84 -22.81 4.61
N SER A 65 10.50 -21.65 4.52
CA SER A 65 10.22 -20.56 3.57
C SER A 65 10.75 -20.85 2.17
N SER A 66 10.39 -22.00 1.59
CA SER A 66 10.70 -22.32 0.20
C SER A 66 9.64 -21.71 -0.73
N PHE A 67 9.84 -20.46 -1.14
CA PHE A 67 9.09 -19.81 -2.21
C PHE A 67 10.02 -18.98 -3.09
N SER A 68 9.63 -18.78 -4.35
CA SER A 68 10.38 -17.91 -5.26
C SER A 68 10.11 -16.44 -4.90
N GLN A 69 11.16 -15.63 -4.94
CA GLN A 69 11.08 -14.20 -4.70
C GLN A 69 11.94 -13.45 -5.71
N TYR A 70 11.49 -12.27 -6.07
CA TYR A 70 12.05 -11.44 -7.13
C TYR A 70 12.00 -9.99 -6.70
N ALA A 71 12.98 -9.19 -7.10
CA ALA A 71 12.91 -7.75 -7.00
C ALA A 71 13.63 -7.11 -8.18
N GLY A 72 13.19 -5.92 -8.55
CA GLY A 72 13.79 -5.20 -9.64
C GLY A 72 12.95 -4.02 -10.05
N TYR A 73 13.19 -3.56 -11.28
CA TYR A 73 12.63 -2.33 -11.80
C TYR A 73 11.84 -2.56 -13.08
N VAL A 74 10.76 -1.77 -13.24
CA VAL A 74 9.99 -1.69 -14.47
C VAL A 74 9.86 -0.23 -14.86
N THR A 75 10.40 0.11 -16.04
CA THR A 75 10.31 1.44 -16.62
C THR A 75 8.88 1.73 -17.06
N VAL A 76 8.31 2.82 -16.56
CA VAL A 76 6.94 3.27 -16.87
C VAL A 76 6.94 4.50 -17.78
N ASP A 77 8.04 5.26 -17.80
CA ASP A 77 8.24 6.37 -18.74
C ASP A 77 9.71 6.39 -19.21
N PRO A 78 9.99 5.88 -20.42
CA PRO A 78 11.36 5.82 -20.93
C PRO A 78 11.93 7.21 -21.27
N LYS A 79 11.08 8.19 -21.59
CA LYS A 79 11.53 9.54 -21.94
C LYS A 79 12.07 10.26 -20.70
N HIS A 80 11.40 10.10 -19.57
CA HIS A 80 11.82 10.70 -18.31
C HIS A 80 12.78 9.79 -17.52
N GLY A 81 12.93 8.54 -17.94
CA GLY A 81 13.67 7.52 -17.19
C GLY A 81 12.98 7.18 -15.87
N ARG A 82 11.65 7.23 -15.83
CA ARG A 82 10.83 6.91 -14.65
C ARG A 82 10.64 5.41 -14.55
N THR A 83 11.01 4.85 -13.40
CA THR A 83 10.98 3.41 -13.15
C THR A 83 10.50 3.12 -11.73
N LEU A 84 9.67 2.08 -11.61
CA LEU A 84 9.11 1.66 -10.33
C LEU A 84 9.77 0.37 -9.87
N PHE A 85 10.17 0.35 -8.60
CA PHE A 85 10.72 -0.80 -7.91
C PHE A 85 9.59 -1.69 -7.39
N TYR A 86 9.78 -3.01 -7.51
CA TYR A 86 8.87 -3.99 -6.94
C TYR A 86 9.61 -5.09 -6.20
N TYR A 87 8.95 -5.66 -5.20
CA TYR A 87 9.33 -6.93 -4.57
C TYR A 87 8.17 -7.91 -4.74
N PHE A 88 8.42 -9.04 -5.39
CA PHE A 88 7.42 -10.07 -5.68
C PHE A 88 7.75 -11.36 -4.94
N VAL A 89 6.74 -11.96 -4.31
CA VAL A 89 6.86 -13.23 -3.59
C VAL A 89 5.76 -14.18 -4.03
N GLU A 90 6.16 -15.39 -4.42
CA GLU A 90 5.20 -16.45 -4.73
C GLU A 90 4.63 -17.07 -3.44
N SER A 91 3.51 -17.77 -3.61
CA SER A 91 3.00 -18.63 -2.55
C SER A 91 3.92 -19.83 -2.35
N PRO A 92 4.25 -20.20 -1.09
CA PRO A 92 5.01 -21.40 -0.80
C PRO A 92 4.21 -22.69 -1.12
N THR A 93 2.90 -22.58 -1.34
CA THR A 93 2.03 -23.71 -1.66
C THR A 93 1.23 -23.46 -2.94
N GLU A 94 1.42 -24.35 -3.91
CA GLU A 94 0.72 -24.34 -5.20
C GLU A 94 0.61 -22.95 -5.85
N PRO A 95 1.72 -22.19 -6.04
CA PRO A 95 1.69 -20.81 -6.53
C PRO A 95 0.95 -20.68 -7.87
N THR A 96 1.04 -21.71 -8.72
CA THR A 96 0.34 -21.81 -10.01
C THR A 96 -1.18 -21.94 -9.92
N LYS A 97 -1.76 -22.09 -8.72
CA LYS A 97 -3.21 -22.11 -8.46
C LYS A 97 -3.68 -20.91 -7.63
N LYS A 98 -2.77 -20.12 -7.08
CA LYS A 98 -3.10 -18.97 -6.21
C LYS A 98 -3.30 -17.70 -7.02
N PRO A 99 -4.18 -16.78 -6.58
CA PRO A 99 -4.39 -15.50 -7.25
C PRO A 99 -3.13 -14.61 -7.19
N LEU A 100 -3.12 -13.57 -8.01
CA LEU A 100 -2.12 -12.50 -7.96
C LEU A 100 -2.69 -11.31 -7.20
N VAL A 101 -1.91 -10.75 -6.28
CA VAL A 101 -2.28 -9.57 -5.49
C VAL A 101 -1.22 -8.49 -5.67
N LEU A 102 -1.63 -7.30 -6.10
CA LEU A 102 -0.83 -6.09 -5.99
C LEU A 102 -1.09 -5.45 -4.63
N TRP A 103 -0.03 -5.25 -3.83
CA TRP A 103 -0.07 -4.49 -2.58
C TRP A 103 0.47 -3.08 -2.79
N LEU A 104 -0.34 -2.09 -2.41
CA LEU A 104 0.03 -0.68 -2.36
C LEU A 104 -0.04 -0.19 -0.92
N THR A 105 1.01 0.48 -0.45
CA THR A 105 0.97 1.30 0.77
C THR A 105 0.54 2.72 0.40
N GLY A 106 -0.17 3.39 1.30
CA GLY A 106 -0.57 4.79 1.14
C GLY A 106 0.52 5.81 1.47
N GLY A 107 0.23 6.68 2.43
CA GLY A 107 1.04 7.85 2.77
C GLY A 107 0.24 9.13 2.56
N PRO A 108 0.23 9.74 1.36
CA PRO A 108 0.85 9.30 0.10
C PRO A 108 2.38 9.23 0.14
N GLY A 109 2.98 8.47 -0.76
CA GLY A 109 4.45 8.40 -0.89
C GLY A 109 5.16 7.45 0.07
N CYS A 110 4.45 6.53 0.73
CA CYS A 110 5.06 5.55 1.62
C CYS A 110 5.30 4.20 0.93
N SER A 111 6.38 3.52 1.31
CA SER A 111 6.86 2.32 0.65
C SER A 111 6.01 1.07 0.92
N SER A 112 5.62 0.38 -0.15
CA SER A 112 5.04 -0.96 -0.09
C SER A 112 6.04 -2.04 0.33
N LEU A 113 7.34 -1.85 0.07
CA LEU A 113 8.38 -2.74 0.57
C LEU A 113 8.54 -2.59 2.09
N GLY A 114 8.71 -1.35 2.56
CA GLY A 114 8.99 -1.05 3.97
C GLY A 114 7.81 -1.35 4.90
N PHE A 115 6.64 -0.75 4.62
CA PHE A 115 5.46 -1.00 5.43
C PHE A 115 4.79 -2.32 5.07
N GLY A 116 4.45 -2.52 3.80
CA GLY A 116 3.71 -3.69 3.34
C GLY A 116 4.48 -4.99 3.55
N ALA A 117 5.62 -5.15 2.87
CA ALA A 117 6.37 -6.40 2.90
C ALA A 117 7.06 -6.64 4.25
N MET A 118 7.79 -5.64 4.76
CA MET A 118 8.67 -5.82 5.93
C MET A 118 7.99 -5.58 7.28
N SER A 119 6.83 -4.90 7.33
CA SER A 119 6.16 -4.54 8.59
C SER A 119 4.71 -5.03 8.73
N GLN A 120 4.00 -5.37 7.64
CA GLN A 120 2.56 -5.65 7.69
C GLN A 120 2.11 -7.02 7.14
N VAL A 121 2.28 -7.32 5.85
CA VAL A 121 1.66 -8.52 5.26
C VAL A 121 2.62 -9.42 4.49
N GLY A 122 3.88 -9.02 4.34
CA GLY A 122 4.89 -9.84 3.66
C GLY A 122 5.34 -11.07 4.46
N PRO A 123 6.18 -11.91 3.83
CA PRO A 123 6.64 -13.18 4.38
C PRO A 123 7.58 -13.05 5.57
N PHE A 124 8.25 -11.90 5.69
CA PHE A 124 9.22 -11.65 6.74
C PHE A 124 8.92 -10.34 7.48
N ARG A 125 9.51 -10.23 8.65
CA ARG A 125 9.52 -9.04 9.50
C ARG A 125 10.94 -8.69 9.91
N VAL A 126 11.20 -7.42 10.13
CA VAL A 126 12.49 -6.96 10.67
C VAL A 126 12.40 -6.80 12.18
N ASN A 127 13.31 -7.43 12.93
CA ASN A 127 13.39 -7.29 14.39
C ASN A 127 14.32 -6.15 14.82
N SER A 128 14.38 -5.88 16.12
CA SER A 128 15.24 -4.84 16.70
C SER A 128 16.74 -5.04 16.44
N HIS A 129 17.17 -6.26 16.12
CA HIS A 129 18.56 -6.57 15.73
C HIS A 129 18.80 -6.43 14.22
N ARG A 130 17.85 -5.86 13.47
CA ARG A 130 17.91 -5.68 12.01
C ARG A 130 18.01 -6.99 11.24
N LYS A 131 17.40 -8.05 11.77
CA LYS A 131 17.35 -9.37 11.13
C LYS A 131 15.93 -9.74 10.75
N LEU A 132 15.81 -10.51 9.68
CA LEU A 132 14.53 -11.06 9.24
C LEU A 132 14.07 -12.20 10.17
N TYR A 133 12.77 -12.26 10.41
CA TYR A 133 12.08 -13.41 11.00
C TYR A 133 10.79 -13.69 10.24
N GLU A 134 10.33 -14.94 10.24
CA GLU A 134 9.14 -15.36 9.49
C GLU A 134 7.86 -14.72 10.03
N ASN A 135 6.98 -14.28 9.13
CA ASN A 135 5.62 -13.89 9.44
C ASN A 135 4.67 -15.10 9.28
N PRO A 136 4.13 -15.67 10.38
CA PRO A 136 3.23 -16.81 10.29
C PRO A 136 1.87 -16.46 9.65
N TYR A 137 1.53 -15.18 9.50
CA TYR A 137 0.28 -14.70 8.90
C TYR A 137 0.50 -13.99 7.56
N ALA A 138 1.61 -14.30 6.88
CA ALA A 138 1.96 -13.68 5.62
C ALA A 138 0.90 -13.90 4.53
N LEU A 139 0.62 -12.84 3.78
CA LEU A 139 -0.35 -12.83 2.68
C LEU A 139 0.03 -13.81 1.56
N ASN A 140 1.33 -14.03 1.36
CA ASN A 140 1.80 -14.97 0.34
C ASN A 140 1.42 -16.43 0.64
N LYS A 141 0.95 -16.76 1.85
CA LYS A 141 0.39 -18.11 2.11
C LYS A 141 -0.89 -18.40 1.33
N VAL A 142 -1.57 -17.36 0.84
CA VAL A 142 -2.86 -17.48 0.13
C VAL A 142 -2.87 -16.84 -1.27
N ALA A 143 -1.82 -16.12 -1.64
CA ALA A 143 -1.69 -15.42 -2.92
C ALA A 143 -0.22 -15.33 -3.36
N ASN A 144 0.02 -14.98 -4.63
CA ASN A 144 1.29 -14.45 -5.08
C ASN A 144 1.22 -12.93 -4.96
N VAL A 145 2.20 -12.28 -4.33
CA VAL A 145 2.05 -10.88 -3.88
C VAL A 145 3.15 -9.99 -4.46
N ILE A 146 2.76 -8.93 -5.14
CA ILE A 146 3.64 -7.86 -5.64
C ILE A 146 3.54 -6.68 -4.67
N PHE A 147 4.65 -6.28 -4.05
CA PHE A 147 4.77 -5.04 -3.30
C PHE A 147 5.39 -3.98 -4.21
N LEU A 148 4.59 -2.99 -4.64
CA LEU A 148 5.03 -1.96 -5.58
C LEU A 148 5.32 -0.64 -4.85
N GLU A 149 6.56 -0.14 -4.96
CA GLU A 149 6.88 1.21 -4.48
C GLU A 149 6.45 2.23 -5.54
N SER A 150 5.42 3.00 -5.24
CA SER A 150 4.81 3.96 -6.16
C SER A 150 4.30 5.17 -5.38
N PRO A 151 4.41 6.40 -5.90
CA PRO A 151 4.98 6.77 -7.20
C PRO A 151 6.53 6.82 -7.24
N ALA A 152 7.10 7.35 -8.33
CA ALA A 152 8.54 7.57 -8.41
C ALA A 152 9.03 8.55 -7.32
N GLY A 153 10.15 8.20 -6.67
CA GLY A 153 10.65 8.90 -5.47
C GLY A 153 10.43 8.10 -4.19
N VAL A 154 9.41 7.23 -4.17
CA VAL A 154 9.13 6.35 -3.02
C VAL A 154 10.15 5.22 -2.95
N GLY A 155 10.84 5.12 -1.81
CA GLY A 155 11.79 4.05 -1.53
C GLY A 155 12.86 3.91 -2.62
N PHE A 156 12.88 2.79 -3.32
CA PHE A 156 13.83 2.53 -4.40
C PHE A 156 13.38 3.04 -5.77
N SER A 157 12.09 3.34 -5.97
CA SER A 157 11.56 3.91 -7.23
C SER A 157 12.14 5.29 -7.53
N TYR A 158 12.42 5.58 -8.79
CA TYR A 158 13.09 6.82 -9.19
C TYR A 158 12.71 7.29 -10.60
N SER A 159 13.04 8.55 -10.88
CA SER A 159 13.07 9.15 -12.21
C SER A 159 14.44 9.79 -12.46
N ASN A 160 14.93 9.68 -13.69
CA ASN A 160 16.12 10.43 -14.14
C ASN A 160 15.80 11.91 -14.37
N THR A 161 14.52 12.29 -14.37
CA THR A 161 14.06 13.66 -14.61
C THR A 161 13.57 14.28 -13.30
N THR A 162 14.33 15.22 -12.74
CA THR A 162 14.07 15.81 -11.42
C THR A 162 12.68 16.44 -11.29
N SER A 163 12.12 17.03 -12.35
CA SER A 163 10.79 17.64 -12.30
C SER A 163 9.67 16.62 -12.05
N ASP A 164 9.89 15.31 -12.24
CA ASP A 164 8.86 14.31 -11.94
C ASP A 164 8.53 14.26 -10.44
N TYR A 165 9.49 14.55 -9.56
CA TYR A 165 9.27 14.49 -8.11
C TYR A 165 8.36 15.61 -7.59
N GLU A 166 8.20 16.69 -8.36
CA GLU A 166 7.31 17.83 -8.05
C GLU A 166 5.91 17.69 -8.68
N LEU A 167 5.71 16.63 -9.47
CA LEU A 167 4.50 16.39 -10.26
C LEU A 167 3.82 15.06 -9.88
N ASN A 168 4.16 14.52 -8.72
CA ASN A 168 3.50 13.35 -8.17
C ASN A 168 2.06 13.70 -7.81
N GLY A 169 1.15 12.75 -8.00
CA GLY A 169 -0.27 13.00 -7.83
C GLY A 169 -1.11 11.77 -8.15
N ASP A 170 -2.38 11.81 -7.76
CA ASP A 170 -3.30 10.68 -7.85
C ASP A 170 -3.39 10.11 -9.29
N LYS A 171 -3.60 10.99 -10.28
CA LYS A 171 -3.77 10.60 -11.68
C LYS A 171 -2.51 9.92 -12.25
N ARG A 172 -1.34 10.54 -12.07
CA ARG A 172 -0.06 9.99 -12.56
C ARG A 172 0.26 8.66 -11.89
N THR A 173 0.02 8.56 -10.58
CA THR A 173 0.27 7.33 -9.80
C THR A 173 -0.56 6.17 -10.34
N ALA A 174 -1.83 6.40 -10.71
CA ALA A 174 -2.67 5.38 -11.33
C ALA A 174 -2.15 4.98 -12.73
N GLN A 175 -1.78 5.94 -13.58
CA GLN A 175 -1.25 5.70 -14.94
C GLN A 175 0.07 4.90 -14.91
N ASP A 176 1.02 5.33 -14.08
CA ASP A 176 2.32 4.67 -13.95
C ASP A 176 2.15 3.26 -13.37
N SER A 177 1.28 3.07 -12.37
CA SER A 177 1.00 1.75 -11.79
C SER A 177 0.30 0.80 -12.78
N HIS A 178 -0.57 1.32 -13.65
CA HIS A 178 -1.15 0.56 -14.74
C HIS A 178 -0.09 0.15 -15.77
N THR A 179 0.76 1.09 -16.19
CA THR A 179 1.87 0.82 -17.12
C THR A 179 2.85 -0.20 -16.54
N PHE A 180 3.14 -0.12 -15.24
CA PHE A 180 3.90 -1.13 -14.51
C PHE A 180 3.26 -2.51 -14.65
N LEU A 181 1.95 -2.65 -14.37
CA LEU A 181 1.26 -3.94 -14.42
C LEU A 181 1.28 -4.57 -15.81
N VAL A 182 1.04 -3.76 -16.86
CA VAL A 182 1.10 -4.24 -18.25
C VAL A 182 2.48 -4.79 -18.58
N ASN A 183 3.56 -4.06 -18.26
CA ASN A 183 4.93 -4.53 -18.49
C ASN A 183 5.29 -5.72 -17.60
N TRP A 184 4.86 -5.72 -16.34
CA TRP A 184 5.13 -6.80 -15.41
C TRP A 184 4.49 -8.11 -15.90
N LEU A 185 3.26 -8.08 -16.44
CA LEU A 185 2.61 -9.25 -17.03
C LEU A 185 3.29 -9.74 -18.32
N GLU A 186 3.97 -8.87 -19.07
CA GLU A 186 4.82 -9.30 -20.18
C GLU A 186 6.13 -9.96 -19.69
N ARG A 187 6.65 -9.55 -18.52
CA ARG A 187 7.82 -10.18 -17.87
C ARG A 187 7.47 -11.52 -17.21
N TYR A 188 6.27 -11.64 -16.68
CA TYR A 188 5.74 -12.79 -15.94
C TYR A 188 4.50 -13.38 -16.65
N PRO A 189 4.66 -13.92 -17.87
CA PRO A 189 3.53 -14.31 -18.72
C PRO A 189 2.64 -15.42 -18.13
N GLU A 190 3.16 -16.25 -17.22
CA GLU A 190 2.40 -17.30 -16.51
C GLU A 190 1.33 -16.74 -15.54
N TYR A 191 1.37 -15.44 -15.27
CA TYR A 191 0.37 -14.74 -14.48
C TYR A 191 -0.69 -14.03 -15.34
N LYS A 192 -0.56 -14.05 -16.68
CA LYS A 192 -1.63 -13.57 -17.57
C LYS A 192 -2.90 -14.39 -17.33
N ASN A 193 -4.06 -13.73 -17.33
CA ASN A 193 -5.38 -14.29 -17.00
C ASN A 193 -5.56 -14.77 -15.55
N ARG A 194 -4.54 -14.67 -14.69
CA ARG A 194 -4.67 -14.99 -13.28
C ARG A 194 -5.70 -14.09 -12.63
N ASP A 195 -6.53 -14.63 -11.74
CA ASP A 195 -7.37 -13.82 -10.86
C ASP A 195 -6.52 -12.78 -10.14
N PHE A 196 -6.79 -11.52 -10.42
CA PHE A 196 -6.01 -10.39 -9.97
C PHE A 196 -6.79 -9.55 -8.98
N TYR A 197 -6.14 -9.17 -7.87
CA TYR A 197 -6.71 -8.30 -6.86
C TYR A 197 -5.74 -7.18 -6.53
N ILE A 198 -6.27 -6.05 -6.09
CA ILE A 198 -5.46 -4.95 -5.57
C ILE A 198 -5.80 -4.78 -4.10
N ALA A 199 -4.78 -4.80 -3.25
CA ALA A 199 -4.90 -4.64 -1.81
C ALA A 199 -3.97 -3.54 -1.29
N GLY A 200 -4.29 -2.96 -0.14
CA GLY A 200 -3.45 -1.92 0.44
C GLY A 200 -4.06 -1.27 1.67
N SER A 201 -3.42 -0.19 2.15
CA SER A 201 -3.88 0.51 3.34
C SER A 201 -3.63 2.02 3.33
N SER A 202 -4.35 2.76 4.21
CA SER A 202 -4.21 4.21 4.35
C SER A 202 -4.62 4.96 3.06
N TYR A 203 -3.77 5.85 2.54
CA TYR A 203 -3.98 6.60 1.29
C TYR A 203 -4.12 5.70 0.04
N SER A 204 -3.87 4.39 0.15
CA SER A 204 -4.30 3.44 -0.89
C SER A 204 -5.82 3.44 -1.12
N GLY A 205 -6.61 4.03 -0.22
CA GLY A 205 -8.00 4.38 -0.49
C GLY A 205 -8.19 5.30 -1.70
N HIS A 206 -7.19 6.07 -2.12
CA HIS A 206 -7.18 6.82 -3.37
C HIS A 206 -6.52 6.03 -4.51
N TYR A 207 -5.36 5.41 -4.25
CA TYR A 207 -4.62 4.69 -5.29
C TYR A 207 -5.40 3.52 -5.89
N ILE A 208 -6.01 2.71 -5.03
CA ILE A 208 -6.64 1.44 -5.44
C ILE A 208 -7.89 1.67 -6.27
N PRO A 209 -8.85 2.53 -5.88
CA PRO A 209 -10.04 2.74 -6.69
C PRO A 209 -9.73 3.39 -8.04
N GLN A 210 -8.76 4.32 -8.08
CA GLN A 210 -8.35 4.97 -9.33
C GLN A 210 -7.65 3.98 -10.28
N LEU A 211 -6.72 3.17 -9.77
CA LEU A 211 -6.09 2.12 -10.57
C LEU A 211 -7.10 1.07 -11.04
N ALA A 212 -8.01 0.63 -10.17
CA ALA A 212 -9.06 -0.32 -10.53
C ALA A 212 -9.97 0.22 -11.64
N LYS A 213 -10.39 1.49 -11.52
CA LYS A 213 -11.18 2.16 -12.57
C LYS A 213 -10.42 2.22 -13.88
N LEU A 214 -9.14 2.60 -13.86
CA LEU A 214 -8.30 2.65 -15.05
C LEU A 214 -8.17 1.27 -15.71
N ILE A 215 -7.93 0.20 -14.93
CA ILE A 215 -7.87 -1.17 -15.46
C ILE A 215 -9.17 -1.56 -16.16
N LEU A 216 -10.34 -1.30 -15.56
CA LEU A 216 -11.63 -1.64 -16.18
C LEU A 216 -11.87 -0.87 -17.49
N LEU A 217 -11.40 0.38 -17.57
CA LEU A 217 -11.50 1.19 -18.78
C LEU A 217 -10.56 0.68 -19.88
N GLU A 218 -9.32 0.33 -19.54
CA GLU A 218 -8.33 -0.16 -20.50
C GLU A 218 -8.63 -1.59 -20.97
N ASN A 219 -9.20 -2.43 -20.12
CA ASN A 219 -9.66 -3.78 -20.48
C ASN A 219 -10.68 -3.77 -21.63
N ASN A 220 -11.51 -2.72 -21.76
CA ASN A 220 -12.46 -2.58 -22.86
C ASN A 220 -11.81 -2.22 -24.21
N LYS A 221 -10.52 -1.88 -24.21
CA LYS A 221 -9.76 -1.40 -25.38
C LYS A 221 -8.73 -2.42 -25.88
N THR A 222 -8.63 -3.60 -25.27
CA THR A 222 -7.58 -4.60 -25.54
C THR A 222 -8.11 -6.02 -25.53
N ASP A 223 -7.54 -6.89 -26.37
CA ASP A 223 -7.79 -8.33 -26.36
C ASP A 223 -7.01 -9.08 -25.25
N LYS A 224 -6.19 -8.36 -24.48
CA LYS A 224 -5.37 -8.91 -23.38
C LYS A 224 -5.72 -8.26 -22.03
N PRO A 225 -6.96 -8.42 -21.54
CA PRO A 225 -7.40 -7.75 -20.33
C PRO A 225 -6.70 -8.30 -19.08
N ILE A 226 -6.50 -7.43 -18.09
CA ILE A 226 -6.12 -7.82 -16.74
C ILE A 226 -7.38 -8.37 -16.05
N ASN A 227 -7.34 -9.62 -15.59
CA ASN A 227 -8.47 -10.31 -14.96
C ASN A 227 -8.71 -9.80 -13.51
N LEU A 228 -9.10 -8.53 -13.37
CA LEU A 228 -9.36 -7.87 -12.10
C LEU A 228 -10.65 -8.40 -11.46
N LYS A 229 -10.51 -8.97 -10.27
CA LYS A 229 -11.56 -9.69 -9.55
C LYS A 229 -12.07 -8.99 -8.29
N GLY A 230 -11.27 -8.08 -7.71
CA GLY A 230 -11.68 -7.30 -6.55
C GLY A 230 -10.59 -6.40 -5.97
N ILE A 231 -11.02 -5.52 -5.07
CA ILE A 231 -10.16 -4.63 -4.30
C ILE A 231 -10.38 -4.78 -2.79
N ALA A 232 -9.31 -4.70 -2.00
CA ALA A 232 -9.37 -4.77 -0.54
C ALA A 232 -8.55 -3.64 0.10
N ILE A 233 -9.18 -2.77 0.88
CA ILE A 233 -8.52 -1.57 1.42
C ILE A 233 -8.66 -1.51 2.94
N GLY A 234 -7.52 -1.55 3.62
CA GLY A 234 -7.40 -1.51 5.08
C GLY A 234 -7.24 -0.10 5.62
N ASN A 235 -8.01 0.27 6.63
CA ASN A 235 -7.98 1.59 7.29
C ASN A 235 -7.94 2.72 6.25
N PRO A 236 -8.88 2.76 5.30
CA PRO A 236 -8.74 3.57 4.10
C PRO A 236 -8.95 5.06 4.39
N TYR A 237 -8.12 5.89 3.77
CA TYR A 237 -8.42 7.30 3.56
C TYR A 237 -9.21 7.40 2.24
N LEU A 238 -10.51 7.73 2.32
CA LEU A 238 -11.42 7.75 1.17
C LEU A 238 -12.00 9.12 0.90
N ASP A 239 -12.15 9.94 1.93
CA ASP A 239 -12.81 11.23 1.83
C ASP A 239 -12.16 12.15 2.86
N THR A 240 -11.51 13.20 2.38
CA THR A 240 -10.68 14.07 3.22
C THR A 240 -11.43 14.59 4.42
N TYR A 241 -12.67 15.02 4.18
CA TYR A 241 -13.48 15.66 5.20
C TYR A 241 -14.02 14.62 6.20
N LEU A 242 -14.60 13.52 5.71
CA LEU A 242 -15.14 12.47 6.60
C LEU A 242 -14.03 11.84 7.43
N ASN A 243 -12.86 11.58 6.84
CA ASN A 243 -11.72 11.01 7.56
C ASN A 243 -11.24 11.93 8.70
N ILE A 244 -11.25 13.26 8.51
CA ILE A 244 -10.83 14.22 9.54
C ILE A 244 -11.89 14.34 10.64
N LYS A 245 -13.17 14.44 10.28
CA LYS A 245 -14.26 14.42 11.26
C LYS A 245 -14.22 13.15 12.11
N ASP A 246 -14.15 11.99 11.47
CA ASP A 246 -14.12 10.69 12.15
C ASP A 246 -12.92 10.58 13.09
N ARG A 247 -11.76 11.12 12.72
CA ARG A 247 -10.57 11.14 13.58
C ARG A 247 -10.84 11.88 14.89
N TYR A 248 -11.34 13.11 14.82
CA TYR A 248 -11.58 13.92 16.02
C TYR A 248 -12.77 13.38 16.84
N GLU A 249 -13.82 12.87 16.21
CA GLU A 249 -14.90 12.15 16.93
C GLU A 249 -14.38 10.89 17.64
N PHE A 250 -13.52 10.11 17.00
CA PHE A 250 -12.90 8.93 17.60
C PHE A 250 -12.03 9.31 18.81
N LEU A 251 -11.13 10.30 18.66
CA LEU A 251 -10.23 10.70 19.74
C LEU A 251 -11.01 11.28 20.93
N TRP A 252 -12.07 12.06 20.69
CA TRP A 252 -12.94 12.57 21.74
C TRP A 252 -13.66 11.45 22.49
N SER A 253 -14.29 10.52 21.76
CA SER A 253 -15.00 9.37 22.37
C SER A 253 -14.08 8.42 23.13
N HIS A 254 -12.76 8.54 22.95
CA HIS A 254 -11.73 7.81 23.69
C HIS A 254 -11.07 8.66 24.79
N ALA A 255 -11.71 9.76 25.19
CA ALA A 255 -11.27 10.67 26.24
C ALA A 255 -9.86 11.27 26.02
N MET A 256 -9.47 11.47 24.75
CA MET A 256 -8.17 12.04 24.41
C MET A 256 -8.16 13.58 24.44
N TYR A 257 -9.32 14.24 24.39
CA TYR A 257 -9.43 15.69 24.54
C TYR A 257 -10.83 16.08 25.06
N SER A 258 -10.98 17.33 25.50
CA SER A 258 -12.12 17.82 26.29
C SER A 258 -13.43 17.95 25.51
N ASP A 259 -14.54 17.85 26.24
CA ASP A 259 -15.90 18.09 25.72
C ASP A 259 -16.05 19.51 25.18
N GLU A 260 -15.44 20.50 25.84
CA GLU A 260 -15.46 21.90 25.43
C GLU A 260 -14.79 22.08 24.07
N THR A 261 -13.61 21.49 23.87
CA THR A 261 -12.88 21.54 22.60
C THR A 261 -13.61 20.78 21.51
N HIS A 262 -14.26 19.65 21.83
CA HIS A 262 -15.08 18.91 20.87
C HIS A 262 -16.32 19.69 20.44
N ALA A 263 -17.02 20.35 21.37
CA ALA A 263 -18.15 21.22 21.05
C ALA A 263 -17.73 22.40 20.16
N MET A 264 -16.55 23.00 20.40
CA MET A 264 -15.99 24.02 19.52
C MET A 264 -15.65 23.47 18.14
N PHE A 265 -15.11 22.25 18.05
CA PHE A 265 -14.78 21.61 16.78
C PHE A 265 -16.05 21.43 15.92
N LEU A 266 -17.10 20.82 16.49
CA LEU A 266 -18.37 20.61 15.78
C LEU A 266 -19.05 21.92 15.33
N LYS A 267 -18.86 23.01 16.08
CA LYS A 267 -19.42 24.33 15.75
C LYS A 267 -18.62 25.08 14.69
N THR A 268 -17.29 24.94 14.70
CA THR A 268 -16.37 25.83 13.97
C THR A 268 -15.89 25.19 12.67
N CYS A 269 -15.64 23.88 12.68
CA CYS A 269 -15.21 23.15 11.50
C CYS A 269 -16.42 22.81 10.64
N ASN A 270 -16.59 23.55 9.55
CA ASN A 270 -17.65 23.28 8.58
C ASN A 270 -17.37 21.98 7.82
N MET A 271 -18.44 21.25 7.54
CA MET A 271 -18.42 19.92 6.96
C MET A 271 -18.03 19.87 5.47
N THR A 272 -17.73 21.04 4.89
CA THR A 272 -17.35 21.20 3.48
C THR A 272 -15.97 21.81 3.28
N SER A 273 -15.37 22.41 4.32
CA SER A 273 -14.02 22.99 4.24
C SER A 273 -13.41 23.09 5.64
N ILE A 274 -12.27 22.44 5.83
CA ILE A 274 -11.50 22.44 7.08
C ILE A 274 -10.38 23.49 7.11
N ASP A 275 -10.18 24.21 5.99
CA ASP A 275 -9.05 25.13 5.81
C ASP A 275 -9.27 26.50 6.45
N SER A 276 -10.38 26.72 7.18
CA SER A 276 -10.60 27.97 7.89
C SER A 276 -9.60 28.09 9.05
N THR A 277 -9.03 29.29 9.21
CA THR A 277 -8.10 29.60 10.29
C THR A 277 -8.68 29.24 11.67
N GLU A 278 -9.99 29.45 11.84
CA GLU A 278 -10.70 29.10 13.06
C GLU A 278 -10.78 27.59 13.29
N CYS A 279 -11.09 26.80 12.26
CA CYS A 279 -11.12 25.33 12.39
C CYS A 279 -9.73 24.77 12.69
N LEU A 280 -8.70 25.24 11.98
CA LEU A 280 -7.31 24.85 12.22
C LEU A 280 -6.85 25.19 13.65
N SER A 281 -7.30 26.33 14.19
CA SER A 281 -7.02 26.71 15.57
C SER A 281 -7.64 25.75 16.59
N VAL A 282 -8.89 25.33 16.37
CA VAL A 282 -9.57 24.36 17.25
C VAL A 282 -8.95 22.97 17.13
N MET A 283 -8.62 22.51 15.92
CA MET A 283 -7.89 21.26 15.69
C MET A 283 -6.54 21.28 16.41
N SER A 284 -5.81 22.38 16.32
CA SER A 284 -4.54 22.57 17.04
C SER A 284 -4.72 22.54 18.56
N GLN A 285 -5.85 23.04 19.08
CA GLN A 285 -6.17 22.91 20.50
C GLN A 285 -6.41 21.45 20.89
N ALA A 286 -7.22 20.70 20.12
CA ALA A 286 -7.44 19.29 20.35
C ALA A 286 -6.11 18.50 20.32
N ASP A 287 -5.23 18.76 19.33
CA ASP A 287 -3.93 18.09 19.21
C ASP A 287 -3.02 18.37 20.43
N ARG A 288 -3.09 19.58 21.01
CA ARG A 288 -2.36 19.88 22.26
C ARG A 288 -2.90 19.11 23.47
N GLU A 289 -4.22 18.95 23.56
CA GLU A 289 -4.86 18.18 24.64
C GLU A 289 -4.56 16.68 24.52
N ILE A 290 -4.57 16.15 23.29
CA ILE A 290 -4.20 14.75 22.97
C ILE A 290 -2.77 14.45 23.41
N GLY A 291 -1.84 15.38 23.17
CA GLY A 291 -0.43 15.20 23.50
C GLY A 291 0.25 14.15 22.62
N ASN A 292 1.26 13.49 23.19
CA ASN A 292 2.16 12.63 22.42
C ASN A 292 1.71 11.16 22.45
N ILE A 293 0.90 10.77 21.47
CA ILE A 293 0.39 9.41 21.31
C ILE A 293 0.73 8.85 19.93
N ASP A 294 0.63 7.53 19.79
CA ASP A 294 0.65 6.88 18.48
C ASP A 294 -0.76 6.96 17.85
N LEU A 295 -0.90 7.75 16.78
CA LEU A 295 -2.18 7.92 16.08
C LEU A 295 -2.58 6.72 15.22
N LEU A 296 -1.67 5.79 14.94
CA LEU A 296 -1.96 4.53 14.25
C LEU A 296 -2.53 3.50 15.23
N ASN A 297 -2.12 3.56 16.50
CA ASN A 297 -2.69 2.75 17.58
C ASN A 297 -2.59 3.48 18.94
N ILE A 298 -3.68 4.08 19.39
CA ILE A 298 -3.73 4.88 20.63
C ILE A 298 -3.42 4.09 21.91
N TYR A 299 -3.40 2.76 21.84
CA TYR A 299 -3.06 1.87 22.96
C TYR A 299 -1.63 1.32 22.86
N ALA A 300 -0.91 1.61 21.78
CA ALA A 300 0.47 1.18 21.61
C ALA A 300 1.41 1.96 22.53
N PRO A 301 2.53 1.36 22.96
CA PRO A 301 3.55 2.09 23.69
C PRO A 301 4.15 3.19 22.80
N PHE A 302 4.63 4.26 23.41
CA PHE A 302 5.34 5.29 22.65
C PHE A 302 6.69 4.77 22.11
N CYS A 303 6.97 5.08 20.84
CA CYS A 303 8.30 4.88 20.24
C CYS A 303 9.14 6.16 20.37
N HIS A 304 10.24 6.07 21.10
CA HIS A 304 11.19 7.18 21.22
C HIS A 304 11.99 7.36 19.93
N SER A 305 12.52 8.57 19.72
CA SER A 305 13.28 8.95 18.53
C SER A 305 14.54 8.11 18.28
N ASN A 306 15.02 7.38 19.29
CA ASN A 306 16.13 6.44 19.18
C ASN A 306 15.69 5.00 18.80
N GLY A 307 14.42 4.79 18.43
CA GLY A 307 13.87 3.49 18.07
C GLY A 307 13.65 2.53 19.25
N SER A 308 13.61 3.05 20.48
CA SER A 308 13.31 2.28 21.70
C SER A 308 11.87 2.49 22.15
N THR A 309 11.28 1.46 22.77
CA THR A 309 9.98 1.55 23.44
C THR A 309 10.16 1.26 24.94
N ASN A 310 9.29 1.85 25.77
CA ASN A 310 9.29 1.60 27.22
C ASN A 310 8.71 0.23 27.61
N SER A 311 8.40 -0.65 26.64
CA SER A 311 7.67 -1.89 26.87
C SER A 311 8.20 -3.01 25.99
N ASN A 312 8.28 -4.22 26.53
CA ASN A 312 8.63 -5.40 25.75
C ASN A 312 7.47 -5.76 24.81
N VAL A 313 7.46 -5.17 23.61
CA VAL A 313 6.50 -5.52 22.55
C VAL A 313 6.74 -6.98 22.15
N LYS A 314 5.70 -7.81 22.21
CA LYS A 314 5.85 -9.21 21.83
C LYS A 314 6.06 -9.35 20.33
N PRO A 315 6.79 -10.38 19.88
CA PRO A 315 6.85 -10.72 18.46
C PRO A 315 5.44 -10.88 17.90
N LEU A 316 5.18 -10.32 16.71
CA LEU A 316 3.89 -10.33 15.99
C LEU A 316 2.81 -9.37 16.50
N GLU A 317 3.07 -8.58 17.54
CA GLU A 317 2.21 -7.44 17.88
C GLU A 317 2.66 -6.19 17.09
N TYR A 318 1.75 -5.22 16.91
CA TYR A 318 2.10 -3.93 16.33
C TYR A 318 3.26 -3.32 17.10
N ASN A 319 4.39 -3.07 16.42
CA ASN A 319 5.56 -2.46 16.99
C ASN A 319 5.72 -1.05 16.41
N PRO A 320 5.48 0.00 17.20
CA PRO A 320 5.53 1.38 16.72
C PRO A 320 6.94 1.82 16.31
N CYS A 321 7.99 1.09 16.74
CA CYS A 321 9.37 1.32 16.32
C CYS A 321 9.83 0.47 15.13
N SER A 322 8.96 -0.35 14.53
CA SER A 322 9.38 -1.23 13.43
C SER A 322 9.97 -0.47 12.25
N ASP A 323 9.52 0.76 12.03
CA ASP A 323 9.98 1.61 10.93
C ASP A 323 11.49 1.89 11.01
N TYR A 324 12.03 2.21 12.19
CA TYR A 324 13.48 2.36 12.40
C TYR A 324 14.26 1.09 12.04
N TYR A 325 13.65 -0.07 12.28
CA TYR A 325 14.32 -1.35 12.07
C TYR A 325 14.39 -1.67 10.58
N VAL A 326 13.29 -1.40 9.88
CA VAL A 326 13.20 -1.52 8.43
C VAL A 326 14.10 -0.53 7.73
N LEU A 327 14.14 0.73 8.18
CA LEU A 327 15.00 1.77 7.63
C LEU A 327 16.47 1.34 7.63
N ASP A 328 16.98 0.85 8.76
CA ASP A 328 18.37 0.40 8.87
C ASP A 328 18.63 -0.86 8.03
N TYR A 329 17.67 -1.80 8.00
CA TYR A 329 17.81 -3.03 7.22
C TYR A 329 17.85 -2.75 5.71
N LEU A 330 16.94 -1.92 5.19
CA LEU A 330 16.87 -1.59 3.77
C LEU A 330 18.00 -0.64 3.32
N ASN A 331 18.63 0.09 4.25
CA ASN A 331 19.84 0.86 3.96
C ASN A 331 21.15 0.05 4.07
N ASN A 332 21.10 -1.24 4.43
CA ASN A 332 22.27 -2.10 4.38
C ASN A 332 22.69 -2.34 2.90
N PRO A 333 23.94 -2.04 2.50
CA PRO A 333 24.37 -2.21 1.11
C PRO A 333 24.23 -3.65 0.58
N SER A 334 24.40 -4.65 1.45
CA SER A 334 24.22 -6.06 1.07
C SER A 334 22.75 -6.40 0.82
N VAL A 335 21.84 -5.77 1.57
CA VAL A 335 20.38 -5.92 1.36
C VAL A 335 19.99 -5.29 0.03
N GLN A 336 20.41 -4.05 -0.23
CA GLN A 336 20.11 -3.37 -1.51
C GLN A 336 20.65 -4.14 -2.71
N LYS A 337 21.90 -4.64 -2.62
CA LYS A 337 22.48 -5.49 -3.66
C LYS A 337 21.66 -6.76 -3.90
N THR A 338 21.18 -7.40 -2.83
CA THR A 338 20.38 -8.63 -2.94
C THR A 338 19.00 -8.37 -3.55
N LEU A 339 18.43 -7.19 -3.29
CA LEU A 339 17.18 -6.71 -3.88
C LEU A 339 17.35 -6.18 -5.32
N HIS A 340 18.56 -6.25 -5.88
CA HIS A 340 18.90 -5.65 -7.17
C HIS A 340 18.58 -4.14 -7.25
N ALA A 341 18.56 -3.48 -6.08
CA ALA A 341 18.25 -2.06 -5.97
C ALA A 341 19.47 -1.22 -6.36
N VAL A 342 19.21 -0.07 -6.99
CA VAL A 342 20.24 0.94 -7.22
C VAL A 342 20.64 1.52 -5.86
N PRO A 343 21.94 1.55 -5.50
CA PRO A 343 22.39 2.04 -4.21
C PRO A 343 21.92 3.47 -3.94
N ARG A 344 21.18 3.66 -2.84
CA ARG A 344 20.67 4.98 -2.42
C ARG A 344 20.30 4.98 -0.94
N ASN A 345 20.09 6.18 -0.40
CA ASN A 345 19.44 6.32 0.89
C ASN A 345 17.94 6.05 0.73
N TRP A 346 17.48 4.91 1.22
CA TRP A 346 16.08 4.52 1.22
C TRP A 346 15.37 5.16 2.42
N THR A 347 14.18 5.68 2.22
CA THR A 347 13.30 6.21 3.29
C THR A 347 11.93 5.55 3.22
N SER A 348 11.27 5.45 4.37
CA SER A 348 9.97 4.79 4.50
C SER A 348 8.85 5.53 3.78
N CYS A 349 8.91 6.86 3.78
CA CYS A 349 8.07 7.72 2.96
C CYS A 349 8.93 8.80 2.29
N SER A 350 8.52 9.24 1.10
CA SER A 350 9.14 10.35 0.39
C SER A 350 8.42 11.66 0.70
N ASP A 351 9.18 12.71 1.01
CA ASP A 351 8.68 14.07 1.02
C ASP A 351 8.63 14.57 -0.43
N GLY A 352 7.44 14.86 -0.93
CA GLY A 352 7.26 15.32 -2.30
C GLY A 352 5.96 16.10 -2.46
N ASN A 353 5.96 17.05 -3.39
CA ASN A 353 4.77 17.82 -3.68
C ASN A 353 3.71 16.92 -4.35
N TRP A 354 2.47 17.01 -3.87
CA TRP A 354 1.34 16.24 -4.39
C TRP A 354 0.39 17.17 -5.15
N THR A 355 0.38 17.06 -6.48
CA THR A 355 -0.22 18.06 -7.37
C THR A 355 -1.72 17.92 -7.58
N ASP A 356 -2.26 16.72 -7.38
CA ASP A 356 -3.68 16.44 -7.49
C ASP A 356 -4.14 15.43 -6.43
N ILE A 357 -5.19 15.81 -5.71
CA ILE A 357 -5.88 15.00 -4.71
C ILE A 357 -7.36 15.05 -5.06
N GLU A 358 -7.96 13.91 -5.39
CA GLU A 358 -9.42 13.85 -5.48
C GLU A 358 -9.99 13.92 -4.06
N PRO A 359 -10.86 14.88 -3.69
CA PRO A 359 -11.30 15.01 -2.29
C PRO A 359 -12.07 13.81 -1.76
N SER A 360 -12.72 13.04 -2.64
CA SER A 360 -13.57 11.91 -2.26
C SER A 360 -13.56 10.79 -3.28
N MET A 361 -13.29 9.57 -2.82
CA MET A 361 -13.37 8.32 -3.59
C MET A 361 -14.75 7.69 -3.61
N LEU A 362 -15.73 8.26 -2.90
CA LEU A 362 -17.07 7.67 -2.79
C LEU A 362 -17.75 7.50 -4.15
N HIS A 363 -17.58 8.44 -5.08
CA HIS A 363 -18.13 8.32 -6.42
C HIS A 363 -17.50 7.17 -7.21
N THR A 364 -16.16 7.11 -7.23
CA THR A 364 -15.41 6.03 -7.88
C THR A 364 -15.75 4.68 -7.28
N MET A 365 -15.84 4.58 -5.95
CA MET A 365 -16.22 3.35 -5.25
C MET A 365 -17.64 2.88 -5.65
N LYS A 366 -18.61 3.79 -5.76
CA LYS A 366 -19.96 3.45 -6.26
C LYS A 366 -19.91 2.90 -7.69
N GLN A 367 -19.10 3.50 -8.57
CA GLN A 367 -18.93 3.01 -9.95
C GLN A 367 -18.32 1.61 -9.99
N LEU A 368 -17.30 1.35 -9.17
CA LEU A 368 -16.65 0.04 -9.08
C LEU A 368 -17.59 -1.03 -8.52
N ILE A 369 -18.38 -0.72 -7.50
CA ILE A 369 -19.39 -1.66 -6.98
C ILE A 369 -20.45 -1.93 -8.04
N ALA A 370 -20.93 -0.88 -8.74
CA ALA A 370 -21.92 -1.01 -9.80
C ALA A 370 -21.42 -1.80 -11.02
N SER A 371 -20.10 -1.82 -11.28
CA SER A 371 -19.52 -2.67 -12.33
C SER A 371 -19.50 -4.15 -11.97
N GLY A 372 -19.83 -4.54 -10.73
CA GLY A 372 -19.75 -5.91 -10.23
C GLY A 372 -18.39 -6.25 -9.62
N LEU A 373 -17.49 -5.27 -9.45
CA LEU A 373 -16.20 -5.51 -8.81
C LEU A 373 -16.40 -5.76 -7.32
N ARG A 374 -15.77 -6.82 -6.79
CA ARG A 374 -15.79 -7.08 -5.35
C ARG A 374 -14.98 -6.02 -4.61
N VAL A 375 -15.56 -5.48 -3.56
CA VAL A 375 -14.94 -4.46 -2.72
C VAL A 375 -14.97 -4.93 -1.28
N TRP A 376 -13.81 -4.92 -0.63
CA TRP A 376 -13.71 -5.12 0.81
C TRP A 376 -13.01 -3.94 1.48
N LEU A 377 -13.76 -3.16 2.24
CA LEU A 377 -13.20 -2.15 3.14
C LEU A 377 -13.12 -2.77 4.54
N TYR A 378 -11.96 -2.73 5.16
CA TYR A 378 -11.76 -3.25 6.51
C TYR A 378 -10.99 -2.26 7.38
N ARG A 379 -11.21 -2.32 8.69
CA ARG A 379 -10.38 -1.63 9.68
C ARG A 379 -9.70 -2.68 10.55
N GLN A 380 -8.38 -2.63 10.57
CA GLN A 380 -7.55 -3.43 11.44
C GLN A 380 -7.22 -2.61 12.68
N TRP A 381 -7.40 -3.22 13.86
CA TRP A 381 -7.08 -2.67 15.18
C TRP A 381 -5.83 -3.34 15.72
#